data_AF-A0A832CP07-F1
#
_entry.id   AF-A0A832CP07-F1
#
_cell.length_a   1.000
_cell.length_b   1.000
_cell.length_c   1.000
_cell.angle_alpha   90.00
_cell.angle_beta   90.00
_cell.angle_gamma   90.00
#
_symmetry.space_group_name_H-M   'P 1'
#
loop_
_entity.id
_entity.type
_entity.pdbx_description
1 polymer ?
#
loop_
_entity_poly.entity_id
_entity_poly.type
_entity_poly.pdbx_seq_one_letter_code
_entity_poly.pdbx_strand_id
1 'polypeptide(L)'
;MTLKELKRPGEAGREESGLLVVFGLESESLLESEFTQAKAGLLDWRQRRGPACGLVYFVFSGQPALHDFAEALFRDVYESETELAPLLQSVEVQVALLGEDGQPVKQFVLPPGGQRPSASSA
;
A
#
# COMPACT_ATOMS: atom_id res chain seq x y z
N MET A 1 -4.15 -10.17 -7.73
CA MET A 1 -4.07 -8.77 -7.32
C MET A 1 -5.33 -8.05 -7.77
N THR A 2 -5.94 -7.24 -6.89
CA THR A 2 -7.10 -6.40 -7.22
C THR A 2 -6.80 -4.92 -6.95
N LEU A 3 -7.17 -4.03 -7.87
CA LEU A 3 -7.08 -2.58 -7.72
C LEU A 3 -8.48 -1.98 -7.67
N LYS A 4 -8.77 -1.14 -6.68
CA LYS A 4 -10.07 -0.49 -6.52
C LYS A 4 -9.91 0.96 -6.08
N GLU A 5 -10.51 1.89 -6.81
CA GLU A 5 -10.56 3.29 -6.39
C GLU A 5 -11.52 3.48 -5.21
N LEU A 6 -11.09 4.28 -4.25
CA LEU A 6 -11.84 4.67 -3.07
C LEU A 6 -12.14 6.17 -3.13
N LYS A 7 -13.33 6.55 -2.68
CA LYS A 7 -13.70 7.94 -2.44
C LYS A 7 -13.95 8.13 -0.96
N ARG A 8 -13.27 9.09 -0.33
CA ARG A 8 -13.61 9.54 1.02
C ARG A 8 -13.95 11.03 1.03
N PRO A 9 -14.91 11.45 1.86
CA PRO A 9 -15.10 12.85 2.16
C PRO A 9 -13.89 13.32 3.00
N GLY A 10 -13.10 14.25 2.47
CA GLY A 10 -11.98 14.84 3.20
C GLY A 10 -12.40 15.93 4.18
N GLU A 11 -11.54 16.25 5.15
CA GLU A 11 -11.83 17.17 6.27
C GLU A 11 -12.22 18.60 5.83
N ALA A 12 -11.96 18.99 4.58
CA ALA A 12 -12.32 20.29 4.03
C ALA A 12 -13.46 20.25 3.00
N GLY A 13 -14.26 19.18 2.94
CA GLY A 13 -15.32 19.01 1.93
C GLY A 13 -14.80 18.75 0.51
N ARG A 14 -13.51 18.41 0.38
CA ARG A 14 -12.90 17.92 -0.87
C ARG A 14 -12.99 16.40 -0.89
N GLU A 15 -13.43 15.83 -2.02
CA GLU A 15 -13.37 14.38 -2.22
C GLU A 15 -11.91 13.94 -2.33
N GLU A 16 -11.43 13.18 -1.36
CA GLU A 16 -10.11 12.55 -1.42
C GLU A 16 -10.24 11.23 -2.17
N SER A 17 -9.50 11.11 -3.27
CA SER A 17 -9.42 9.87 -4.03
C SER A 17 -8.29 9.03 -3.46
N GLY A 18 -8.60 7.79 -3.12
CA GLY A 18 -7.62 6.80 -2.71
C GLY A 18 -7.62 5.57 -3.61
N LEU A 19 -6.60 4.74 -3.46
CA LEU A 19 -6.49 3.47 -4.18
C LEU A 19 -6.31 2.33 -3.19
N LEU A 20 -7.15 1.31 -3.29
CA LEU A 20 -7.00 0.04 -2.60
C LEU A 20 -6.34 -0.98 -3.52
N VAL A 21 -5.25 -1.57 -3.06
CA VAL A 21 -4.53 -2.65 -3.72
C VAL A 21 -4.58 -3.87 -2.81
N VAL A 22 -5.08 -4.99 -3.33
CA VAL A 22 -5.21 -6.25 -2.59
C VAL A 22 -4.32 -7.32 -3.22
N PHE A 23 -3.44 -7.90 -2.40
CA PHE A 23 -2.52 -8.97 -2.76
C PHE A 23 -2.94 -10.29 -2.10
N GLY A 24 -2.92 -11.38 -2.88
CA GLY A 24 -3.02 -12.74 -2.34
C GLY A 24 -1.65 -13.26 -1.95
N LEU A 25 -1.43 -13.57 -0.67
CA LEU A 25 -0.19 -14.14 -0.17
C LEU A 25 -0.22 -15.66 -0.27
N GLU A 26 0.10 -16.17 -1.47
CA GLU A 26 0.22 -17.61 -1.73
C GLU A 26 1.68 -18.08 -1.78
N SER A 27 2.59 -17.23 -2.29
CA SER A 27 4.03 -17.49 -2.34
C SER A 27 4.81 -16.18 -2.55
N GLU A 28 6.11 -16.18 -2.23
CA GLU A 28 7.00 -15.03 -2.42
C GLU A 28 7.07 -14.60 -3.90
N SER A 29 7.30 -15.56 -4.82
CA SER A 29 7.42 -15.27 -6.25
C SER A 29 6.12 -14.75 -6.87
N LEU A 30 4.97 -15.22 -6.39
CA LEU A 30 3.68 -14.68 -6.84
C LEU A 30 3.51 -13.24 -6.36
N LEU A 31 3.87 -12.95 -5.10
CA LEU A 31 3.80 -11.60 -4.55
C LEU A 31 4.66 -10.62 -5.36
N GLU A 32 5.89 -10.99 -5.72
CA GLU A 32 6.76 -10.14 -6.56
C GLU A 32 6.16 -9.86 -7.94
N SER A 33 5.55 -10.88 -8.57
CA SER A 33 4.87 -10.76 -9.85
C SER A 33 3.62 -9.87 -9.76
N GLU A 34 2.79 -10.09 -8.74
CA GLU A 34 1.62 -9.26 -8.43
C GLU A 34 2.03 -7.81 -8.16
N PHE A 35 3.16 -7.62 -7.47
CA PHE A 35 3.69 -6.30 -7.15
C PHE A 35 4.10 -5.52 -8.39
N THR A 36 4.72 -6.19 -9.38
CA THR A 36 5.06 -5.57 -10.67
C THR A 36 3.80 -5.05 -11.39
N GLN A 37 2.71 -5.81 -11.34
CA GLN A 37 1.43 -5.38 -11.93
C GLN A 37 0.80 -4.23 -11.13
N ALA A 38 0.86 -4.30 -9.79
CA ALA A 38 0.38 -3.23 -8.91
C ALA A 38 1.14 -1.92 -9.14
N LYS A 39 2.47 -1.97 -9.32
CA LYS A 39 3.30 -0.82 -9.65
C LYS A 39 2.81 -0.12 -10.92
N ALA A 40 2.59 -0.87 -12.00
CA ALA A 40 2.07 -0.30 -13.25
C ALA A 40 0.71 0.37 -13.03
N GLY A 41 -0.20 -0.27 -12.29
CA GLY A 41 -1.51 0.28 -11.96
C GLY A 41 -1.45 1.54 -11.10
N LEU A 42 -0.54 1.60 -10.12
CA LEU A 42 -0.33 2.78 -9.27
C LEU A 42 0.22 3.98 -10.05
N LEU A 43 1.17 3.74 -10.94
CA LEU A 43 1.75 4.78 -11.80
C LEU A 43 0.72 5.31 -12.80
N ASP A 44 -0.07 4.44 -13.43
CA ASP A 44 -1.17 4.84 -14.31
C ASP A 44 -2.24 5.63 -13.54
N TRP A 45 -2.63 5.16 -12.35
CA TRP A 45 -3.59 5.87 -11.49
C TRP A 45 -3.10 7.28 -11.14
N ARG A 46 -1.82 7.42 -10.74
CA ARG A 46 -1.19 8.73 -10.47
C ARG A 46 -1.26 9.64 -11.69
N GLN A 47 -0.96 9.13 -12.88
CA GLN A 47 -1.00 9.93 -14.11
C GLN A 47 -2.42 10.44 -14.42
N ARG A 48 -3.45 9.62 -14.17
CA ARG A 48 -4.85 10.00 -14.43
C ARG A 48 -5.40 11.00 -13.43
N ARG A 49 -5.04 10.88 -12.15
CA ARG A 49 -5.60 11.69 -11.05
C ARG A 49 -4.79 12.94 -10.71
N GLY A 50 -3.50 12.98 -11.06
CA GLY A 50 -2.62 14.10 -10.73
C GLY A 50 -2.37 14.24 -9.22
N PRO A 51 -2.07 15.44 -8.70
CA PRO A 51 -1.63 15.65 -7.32
C PRO A 51 -2.73 15.50 -6.26
N ALA A 52 -3.98 15.23 -6.65
CA ALA A 52 -5.13 15.07 -5.73
C ALA A 52 -5.25 13.65 -5.14
N CYS A 53 -4.16 12.88 -5.12
CA CYS A 53 -4.10 11.55 -4.54
C CYS A 53 -3.87 11.71 -3.03
N GLY A 54 -4.85 11.34 -2.21
CA GLY A 54 -4.74 11.51 -0.75
C GLY A 54 -4.13 10.29 -0.04
N LEU A 55 -4.42 9.09 -0.56
CA LEU A 55 -4.30 7.87 0.25
C LEU A 55 -4.16 6.60 -0.59
N VAL A 56 -3.24 5.72 -0.22
CA VAL A 56 -3.13 4.38 -0.81
C VAL A 56 -3.25 3.32 0.29
N TYR A 57 -4.09 2.33 0.06
CA TYR A 57 -4.31 1.19 0.92
C TYR A 57 -3.73 -0.06 0.29
N PHE A 58 -2.82 -0.72 0.99
CA PHE A 58 -2.34 -2.05 0.63
C PHE A 58 -2.89 -3.07 1.61
N VAL A 59 -3.54 -4.09 1.08
CA VAL A 59 -4.07 -5.20 1.86
C VAL A 59 -3.40 -6.47 1.35
N PHE A 60 -2.70 -7.17 2.21
CA PHE A 60 -2.11 -8.46 1.90
C PHE A 60 -2.90 -9.51 2.67
N SER A 61 -3.51 -10.45 1.98
CA SER A 61 -4.33 -11.50 2.59
C SER A 61 -3.77 -12.87 2.25
N GLY A 62 -3.51 -13.71 3.25
CA GLY A 62 -3.11 -15.09 3.02
C GLY A 62 -2.25 -15.64 4.17
N GLN A 63 -1.22 -16.41 3.83
CA GLN A 63 -0.44 -17.15 4.81
C GLN A 63 0.37 -16.20 5.72
N PRO A 64 0.19 -16.26 7.06
CA PRO A 64 0.94 -15.41 7.99
C PRO A 64 2.46 -15.58 7.90
N ALA A 65 2.94 -16.75 7.47
CA ALA A 65 4.37 -17.01 7.26
C ALA A 65 5.01 -16.07 6.21
N LEU A 66 4.21 -15.48 5.32
CA LEU A 66 4.67 -14.56 4.28
C LEU A 66 4.55 -13.08 4.71
N HIS A 67 4.02 -12.78 5.89
CA HIS A 67 3.79 -11.42 6.36
C HIS A 67 5.09 -10.63 6.54
N ASP A 68 6.11 -11.23 7.13
CA ASP A 68 7.41 -10.57 7.31
C ASP A 68 8.09 -10.29 5.97
N PHE A 69 7.99 -11.22 5.01
CA PHE A 69 8.47 -11.00 3.65
C PHE A 69 7.71 -9.87 2.95
N ALA A 70 6.37 -9.88 3.02
CA ALA A 70 5.53 -8.86 2.42
C ALA A 70 5.83 -7.46 3.01
N GLU A 71 6.03 -7.37 4.33
CA GLU A 71 6.43 -6.11 4.96
C GLU A 71 7.82 -5.67 4.51
N ALA A 72 8.81 -6.57 4.49
CA ALA A 72 10.17 -6.24 4.09
C ALA A 72 10.22 -5.75 2.62
N LEU A 73 9.56 -6.47 1.72
CA LEU A 73 9.39 -6.08 0.32
C LEU A 73 8.74 -4.70 0.22
N PHE A 74 7.64 -4.47 0.94
CA PHE A 74 6.91 -3.22 0.84
C PHE A 74 7.71 -2.03 1.42
N ARG A 75 8.45 -2.24 2.50
CA ARG A 75 9.37 -1.23 3.06
C ARG A 75 10.49 -0.90 2.09
N ASP A 76 11.13 -1.91 1.50
CA ASP A 76 12.16 -1.69 0.48
C ASP A 76 11.59 -0.88 -0.70
N VAL A 77 10.37 -1.20 -1.14
CA VAL A 77 9.76 -0.43 -2.23
C VAL A 77 9.49 1.01 -1.80
N TYR A 78 8.99 1.23 -0.60
CA TYR A 78 8.74 2.56 -0.08
C TYR A 78 10.01 3.40 0.08
N GLU A 79 11.15 2.80 0.45
CA GLU A 79 12.41 3.48 0.70
C GLU A 79 13.29 3.62 -0.56
N SER A 80 13.33 2.58 -1.41
CA SER A 80 14.38 2.39 -2.42
C SER A 80 13.87 2.37 -3.87
N GLU A 81 12.59 2.12 -4.13
CA GLU A 81 12.10 1.93 -5.50
C GLU A 81 11.94 3.28 -6.22
N THR A 82 12.85 3.53 -7.16
CA THR A 82 13.02 4.84 -7.82
C THR A 82 11.73 5.40 -8.45
N GLU A 83 10.87 4.56 -9.01
CA GLU A 83 9.68 5.03 -9.74
C GLU A 83 8.47 5.24 -8.81
N LEU A 84 8.25 4.32 -7.86
CA LEU A 84 7.07 4.27 -7.02
C LEU A 84 7.27 4.96 -5.67
N ALA A 85 8.48 4.94 -5.10
CA ALA A 85 8.76 5.62 -3.82
C ALA A 85 8.35 7.11 -3.85
N PRO A 86 8.62 7.91 -4.89
CA PRO A 86 8.17 9.30 -4.94
C PRO A 86 6.65 9.47 -4.89
N LEU A 87 5.89 8.49 -5.41
CA LEU A 87 4.42 8.49 -5.28
C LEU A 87 4.02 8.12 -3.87
N LEU A 88 4.50 6.99 -3.36
CA LEU A 88 4.11 6.47 -2.05
C LEU A 88 4.50 7.42 -0.92
N GLN A 89 5.66 8.07 -1.01
CA GLN A 89 6.11 9.07 -0.05
C GLN A 89 5.38 10.41 -0.18
N SER A 90 4.58 10.63 -1.24
CA SER A 90 3.80 11.87 -1.40
C SER A 90 2.40 11.79 -0.80
N VAL A 91 1.97 10.58 -0.40
CA VAL A 91 0.63 10.30 0.10
C VAL A 91 0.71 9.53 1.42
N GLU A 92 -0.40 9.46 2.15
CA GLU A 92 -0.49 8.50 3.25
C GLU A 92 -0.64 7.09 2.67
N VAL A 93 0.14 6.15 3.19
CA VAL A 93 0.06 4.74 2.79
C VAL A 93 -0.31 3.90 4.01
N GLN A 94 -1.44 3.21 3.94
CA GLN A 94 -1.89 2.29 4.98
C GLN A 94 -1.69 0.86 4.50
N VAL A 95 -1.06 0.04 5.32
CA VAL A 95 -0.77 -1.37 5.03
C VAL A 95 -1.45 -2.25 6.05
N ALA A 96 -2.19 -3.26 5.59
CA ALA A 96 -2.80 -4.28 6.43
C ALA A 96 -2.39 -5.68 5.96
N LEU A 97 -1.85 -6.47 6.87
CA LEU A 97 -1.57 -7.90 6.68
C LEU A 97 -2.69 -8.68 7.38
N LEU A 98 -3.53 -9.33 6.59
CA LEU A 98 -4.70 -10.08 7.04
C LEU A 98 -4.36 -11.57 7.17
N GLY A 99 -4.79 -12.18 8.27
CA GLY A 99 -4.73 -13.62 8.45
C GLY A 99 -5.74 -14.35 7.57
N GLU A 100 -5.72 -15.68 7.64
CA GLU A 100 -6.62 -16.55 6.85
C GLU A 100 -8.11 -16.34 7.18
N ASP A 101 -8.41 -15.82 8.38
CA ASP A 101 -9.75 -15.46 8.84
C ASP A 101 -10.19 -14.05 8.37
N GLY A 102 -9.33 -13.35 7.60
CA GLY A 102 -9.59 -12.02 7.07
C GLY A 102 -9.46 -10.89 8.09
N GLN A 103 -9.12 -11.20 9.35
CA GLN A 103 -8.82 -10.19 10.36
C GLN A 103 -7.38 -9.68 10.22
N PRO A 104 -7.14 -8.40 10.55
CA PRO A 104 -5.81 -7.84 10.51
C PRO A 104 -4.93 -8.43 11.61
N VAL A 105 -3.86 -9.09 11.20
CA VAL A 105 -2.79 -9.58 12.09
C VAL A 105 -1.80 -8.44 12.37
N LYS A 106 -1.53 -7.61 11.36
CA LYS A 106 -0.63 -6.46 11.47
C LYS A 106 -1.15 -5.31 10.62
N GLN A 107 -1.06 -4.10 11.15
CA GLN A 107 -1.34 -2.87 10.39
C GLN A 107 -0.29 -1.82 10.71
N PHE A 108 0.07 -1.04 9.71
CA PHE A 108 0.95 0.10 9.90
C PHE A 108 0.67 1.18 8.84
N VAL A 109 1.06 2.41 9.18
CA VAL A 109 0.94 3.58 8.31
C VAL A 109 2.33 4.06 7.97
N LEU A 110 2.59 4.34 6.70
CA LEU A 110 3.77 5.05 6.23
C LEU A 110 3.34 6.49 5.92
N PRO A 111 3.79 7.47 6.73
CA PRO A 111 3.38 8.85 6.57
C PRO A 111 4.03 9.48 5.33
N PRO A 112 3.37 10.47 4.71
CA PRO A 112 3.99 11.23 3.63
C PRO A 112 5.28 11.91 4.10
N GLY A 113 6.23 12.09 3.18
CA GLY A 113 7.54 12.68 3.41
C GLY A 113 8.67 11.68 3.66
N GLY A 114 8.44 10.37 3.47
CA GLY A 114 9.49 9.36 3.58
C GLY A 114 10.04 9.17 5.00
N GLN A 115 9.36 9.70 6.02
CA GLN A 115 9.77 9.49 7.40
C GLN A 115 9.52 8.02 7.77
N ARG A 116 10.57 7.35 8.24
CA ARG A 116 10.43 6.00 8.83
C ARG A 116 9.34 6.06 9.90
N PRO A 117 8.35 5.16 9.88
CA PRO A 117 7.34 5.11 10.92
C PRO A 117 8.06 4.89 12.25
N SER A 118 7.89 5.84 13.18
CA SER A 118 8.32 5.63 14.56
C SER A 118 7.51 4.46 15.09
N ALA A 119 8.18 3.36 15.45
CA ALA A 119 7.54 2.20 16.05
C ALA A 119 6.81 2.67 17.32
N SER A 120 5.49 2.77 17.25
CA SER A 120 4.65 2.97 18.43
C SER A 120 4.47 1.60 19.06
N SER A 121 5.32 1.29 20.04
CA SER A 121 5.12 0.16 20.92
C SER A 121 3.89 0.43 21.78
N ALA A 122 2.83 -0.36 21.59
CA ALA A 122 1.74 -0.49 22.55
C ALA A 122 2.03 -1.69 23.47
#